data_AF-A0A9P9EYP4-F1
#
_entry.id   AF-A0A9P9EYP4-F1
#
_cell.length_a   1.000
_cell.length_b   1.000
_cell.length_c   1.000
_cell.angle_alpha   90.00
_cell.angle_beta   90.00
_cell.angle_gamma   90.00
#
_symmetry.space_group_name_H-M   'P 1'
#
loop_
_entity.id
_entity.type
_entity.pdbx_description
1 polymer ?
#
loop_
_entity_poly.entity_id
_entity_poly.type
_entity_poly.pdbx_seq_one_letter_code
_entity_poly.pdbx_strand_id
1 'polypeptide(L)'
;MFHVRRVVANPCFIGVATNPASCLLQSIGSWVDKWPTILSYDLADEVVSTGTDVNSIASGQRVLECALHLDLKDRSLWQYSIVRVDVVTPITDDMPFVQAAVIPPPLTTDAAGLNQKGYLDLPLPKTPPRSRVRLAVASGFGVVTTASTRNFGVCSDLGVQHVRSLGSVSSG
;
A
#
# COMPACT_ATOMS: atom_id res chain seq x y z
N MET A 1 -21.50 -4.53 -15.69
CA MET A 1 -20.74 -5.79 -15.77
C MET A 1 -19.28 -5.40 -15.99
N PHE A 2 -18.46 -5.38 -14.94
CA PHE A 2 -17.06 -4.96 -15.06
C PHE A 2 -16.27 -6.14 -15.66
N HIS A 3 -15.78 -5.99 -16.89
CA HIS A 3 -14.86 -6.96 -17.47
C HIS A 3 -13.59 -7.01 -16.60
N VAL A 4 -13.37 -8.15 -15.93
CA VAL A 4 -12.25 -8.32 -14.99
C VAL A 4 -10.97 -8.46 -15.81
N ARG A 5 -10.31 -7.34 -16.06
CA ARG A 5 -8.99 -7.26 -16.70
C ARG A 5 -7.93 -7.74 -15.72
N ARG A 6 -7.38 -8.94 -15.95
CA ARG A 6 -6.49 -9.62 -15.01
C ARG A 6 -5.03 -9.52 -15.42
N VAL A 7 -4.16 -9.43 -14.42
CA VAL A 7 -2.70 -9.54 -14.50
C VAL A 7 -2.29 -10.73 -13.64
N VAL A 8 -1.41 -11.58 -14.18
CA VAL A 8 -0.75 -12.66 -13.43
C VAL A 8 0.68 -12.22 -13.14
N ALA A 9 1.16 -12.31 -11.90
CA ALA A 9 2.53 -11.92 -11.53
C ALA A 9 3.33 -13.09 -10.90
N ASN A 10 4.65 -13.17 -11.14
CA ASN A 10 5.54 -14.26 -10.70
C ASN A 10 6.33 -13.90 -9.43
N PRO A 11 6.20 -14.68 -8.34
CA PRO A 11 6.79 -14.43 -7.03
C PRO A 11 8.23 -14.90 -6.82
N CYS A 12 8.98 -15.24 -7.86
CA CYS A 12 10.41 -15.50 -7.67
C CYS A 12 11.19 -14.25 -7.20
N PHE A 13 10.57 -13.06 -7.23
CA PHE A 13 11.19 -11.78 -6.85
C PHE A 13 10.35 -10.93 -5.87
N ILE A 14 9.61 -11.56 -4.94
CA ILE A 14 8.65 -10.85 -4.09
C ILE A 14 9.27 -9.82 -3.14
N GLY A 15 8.63 -8.65 -3.07
CA GLY A 15 8.44 -7.92 -1.82
C GLY A 15 7.02 -8.12 -1.29
N VAL A 16 6.86 -8.49 -0.02
CA VAL A 16 5.58 -8.46 0.69
C VAL A 16 5.75 -7.59 1.92
N ALA A 17 4.81 -6.68 2.13
CA ALA A 17 4.75 -5.90 3.35
C ALA A 17 3.90 -6.61 4.40
N THR A 18 4.37 -6.60 5.64
CA THR A 18 3.54 -6.91 6.80
C THR A 18 2.94 -5.60 7.31
N ASN A 19 1.62 -5.46 7.18
CA ASN A 19 0.90 -4.35 7.78
C ASN A 19 0.14 -4.81 9.04
N PRO A 20 -0.19 -3.91 10.00
CA PRO A 20 -0.89 -4.29 11.22
C PRO A 20 -2.26 -4.95 10.97
N ALA A 21 -2.92 -4.61 9.86
CA ALA A 21 -4.19 -5.23 9.50
C ALA A 21 -4.03 -6.71 9.13
N SER A 22 -2.91 -7.11 8.52
CA SER A 22 -2.63 -8.53 8.22
C SER A 22 -2.58 -9.38 9.49
N CYS A 23 -1.94 -8.89 10.56
CA CYS A 23 -1.92 -9.58 11.86
C CYS A 23 -3.29 -9.58 12.53
N LEU A 24 -4.03 -8.47 12.44
CA LEU A 24 -5.36 -8.35 13.03
C LEU A 24 -6.36 -9.27 12.33
N LEU A 25 -6.41 -9.28 10.99
CA LEU A 25 -7.30 -10.14 10.21
C LEU A 25 -7.08 -11.62 10.54
N GLN A 26 -5.81 -12.03 10.70
CA GLN A 26 -5.48 -13.39 11.16
C GLN A 26 -6.00 -13.67 12.58
N SER A 27 -5.87 -12.73 13.52
CA SER A 27 -6.23 -12.96 14.91
C SER A 27 -7.75 -12.96 15.15
N ILE A 28 -8.52 -12.17 14.39
CA ILE A 28 -9.98 -12.08 14.54
C ILE A 28 -10.74 -12.97 13.54
N GLY A 29 -10.04 -13.63 12.61
CA GLY A 29 -10.65 -14.48 11.58
C GLY A 29 -11.49 -13.71 10.55
N SER A 30 -11.33 -12.40 10.47
CA SER A 30 -12.04 -11.58 9.50
C SER A 30 -11.45 -11.79 8.11
N TRP A 31 -12.31 -11.88 7.10
CA TRP A 31 -11.93 -12.24 5.72
C TRP A 31 -11.32 -13.63 5.59
N VAL A 32 -11.66 -14.56 6.49
CA VAL A 32 -11.26 -15.96 6.38
C VAL A 32 -12.48 -16.86 6.41
N ASP A 33 -12.86 -17.34 5.23
CA ASP A 33 -13.94 -18.34 5.11
C ASP A 33 -13.44 -19.75 5.45
N LYS A 34 -12.18 -20.07 5.11
CA LYS A 34 -11.57 -21.39 5.32
C LYS A 34 -10.07 -21.30 5.50
N TRP A 35 -9.51 -22.05 6.46
CA TRP A 35 -8.06 -22.20 6.60
C TRP A 35 -7.51 -23.40 5.79
N PRO A 36 -6.28 -23.30 5.25
CA PRO A 36 -5.41 -22.11 5.21
C PRO A 36 -5.91 -21.06 4.20
N THR A 37 -5.74 -19.76 4.50
CA THR A 37 -6.03 -18.62 3.60
C THR A 37 -4.82 -17.70 3.56
N ILE A 38 -4.50 -17.15 2.38
CA ILE A 38 -3.50 -16.11 2.24
C ILE A 38 -4.17 -14.75 2.36
N LEU A 39 -3.72 -13.96 3.34
CA LEU A 39 -4.29 -12.66 3.67
C LEU A 39 -3.42 -11.48 3.20
N SER A 40 -2.31 -11.74 2.51
CA SER A 40 -1.49 -10.67 1.95
C SER A 40 -2.19 -10.00 0.78
N TYR A 41 -2.08 -8.68 0.71
CA TYR A 41 -2.58 -7.86 -0.40
C TYR A 41 -1.58 -6.77 -0.81
N ASP A 42 -0.35 -6.87 -0.31
CA ASP A 42 0.73 -5.89 -0.44
C ASP A 42 1.82 -6.52 -1.29
N LEU A 43 1.80 -6.28 -2.60
CA LEU A 43 2.62 -7.05 -3.53
C LEU A 43 3.40 -6.12 -4.48
N ALA A 44 4.58 -6.59 -4.86
CA ALA A 44 5.33 -6.09 -6.00
C ALA A 44 6.10 -7.24 -6.64
N ASP A 45 5.94 -7.39 -7.95
CA ASP A 45 6.45 -8.52 -8.74
C ASP A 45 6.56 -8.15 -10.23
N GLU A 46 6.93 -9.15 -11.05
CA GLU A 46 6.93 -9.05 -12.51
C GLU A 46 5.67 -9.68 -13.13
N VAL A 47 5.10 -9.01 -14.13
CA VAL A 47 3.93 -9.49 -14.87
C VAL A 47 4.29 -10.66 -15.76
N VAL A 48 3.61 -11.78 -15.56
CA VAL A 48 3.71 -13.00 -16.37
C VAL A 48 2.82 -12.91 -17.58
N SER A 49 1.55 -12.55 -17.37
CA SER A 49 0.57 -12.48 -18.44
C SER A 49 -0.53 -11.48 -18.13
N THR A 50 -1.19 -11.03 -19.19
CA THR A 50 -2.30 -10.08 -19.12
C THR A 50 -3.50 -10.62 -19.90
N GLY A 51 -4.71 -10.18 -19.54
CA GLY A 51 -5.89 -10.44 -20.35
C GLY A 51 -5.78 -9.77 -21.73
N THR A 52 -6.47 -10.32 -22.74
CA THR A 52 -6.45 -9.83 -24.13
C THR A 52 -6.80 -8.35 -24.27
N ASP A 53 -7.56 -7.81 -23.32
CA ASP A 53 -8.07 -6.43 -23.34
C ASP A 53 -7.20 -5.47 -22.49
N VAL A 54 -6.03 -5.91 -22.05
CA VAL A 54 -5.07 -5.13 -21.25
C VAL A 54 -3.92 -4.66 -22.13
N ASN A 55 -3.91 -3.36 -22.44
CA ASN A 55 -2.86 -2.72 -23.25
C ASN A 55 -1.95 -1.78 -22.45
N SER A 56 -2.30 -1.49 -21.19
CA SER A 56 -1.57 -0.53 -20.33
C SER A 56 -0.38 -1.15 -19.60
N ILE A 57 -0.31 -2.48 -19.56
CA ILE A 57 0.69 -3.26 -18.85
C ILE A 57 1.10 -4.42 -19.76
N ALA A 58 2.39 -4.74 -19.80
CA ALA A 58 2.93 -5.83 -20.60
C ALA A 58 3.52 -6.95 -19.73
N SER A 59 3.64 -8.15 -20.31
CA SER A 59 4.46 -9.23 -19.73
C SER A 59 5.92 -8.78 -19.61
N GLY A 60 6.60 -9.22 -18.55
CA GLY A 60 7.95 -8.79 -18.16
C GLY A 60 8.00 -7.44 -17.43
N GLN A 61 6.87 -6.74 -17.29
CA GLN A 61 6.87 -5.43 -16.63
C GLN A 61 6.88 -5.58 -15.10
N ARG A 62 7.73 -4.80 -14.43
CA ARG A 62 7.78 -4.73 -12.97
C ARG A 62 6.65 -3.85 -12.47
N VAL A 63 5.90 -4.33 -11.48
CA VAL A 63 4.71 -3.66 -10.96
C VAL A 63 4.61 -3.74 -9.44
N LEU A 64 3.82 -2.85 -8.86
CA LEU A 64 3.25 -2.97 -7.52
C LEU A 64 1.73 -3.01 -7.61
N GLU A 65 1.09 -3.60 -6.60
CA GLU A 65 -0.36 -3.66 -6.54
C GLU A 65 -0.93 -3.64 -5.12
N CYS A 66 -2.17 -3.14 -5.01
CA CYS A 66 -2.98 -3.18 -3.79
C CYS A 66 -4.18 -4.12 -3.98
N ALA A 67 -4.04 -5.37 -3.57
CA ALA A 67 -5.03 -6.43 -3.79
C ALA A 67 -6.22 -6.42 -2.78
N LEU A 68 -6.43 -5.30 -2.07
CA LEU A 68 -7.39 -5.16 -0.97
C LEU A 68 -8.85 -5.48 -1.35
N HIS A 69 -9.21 -5.37 -2.64
CA HIS A 69 -10.58 -5.51 -3.16
C HIS A 69 -10.79 -6.72 -4.05
N LEU A 70 -9.87 -7.69 -4.04
CA LEU A 70 -10.02 -8.91 -4.82
C LEU A 70 -10.70 -9.99 -4.00
N ASP A 71 -11.49 -10.84 -4.67
CA ASP A 71 -12.05 -12.04 -4.06
C ASP A 71 -10.91 -12.89 -3.49
N LEU A 72 -11.06 -13.42 -2.28
CA LEU A 72 -10.02 -14.23 -1.61
C LEU A 72 -9.58 -15.42 -2.47
N LYS A 73 -10.46 -15.91 -3.34
CA LYS A 73 -10.19 -17.00 -4.30
C LYS A 73 -9.19 -16.61 -5.40
N ASP A 74 -9.09 -15.31 -5.70
CA ASP A 74 -8.18 -14.73 -6.69
C ASP A 74 -6.90 -14.18 -6.04
N ARG A 75 -6.85 -14.08 -4.70
CA ARG A 75 -5.66 -13.62 -3.96
C ARG A 75 -4.64 -14.73 -3.88
N SER A 76 -3.50 -14.49 -4.53
CA SER A 76 -2.22 -15.20 -4.37
C SER A 76 -2.37 -16.71 -4.12
N LEU A 77 -2.25 -17.50 -5.18
CA LEU A 77 -1.53 -18.75 -5.02
C LEU A 77 -0.12 -18.36 -4.59
N TRP A 78 0.54 -19.11 -3.71
CA TRP A 78 1.93 -18.85 -3.29
C TRP A 78 2.91 -18.62 -4.46
N GLN A 79 2.51 -19.00 -5.67
CA GLN A 79 3.26 -18.87 -6.93
C GLN A 79 2.68 -17.88 -7.93
N TYR A 80 1.46 -17.34 -7.79
CA TYR A 80 0.88 -16.37 -8.72
C TYR A 80 -0.27 -15.59 -8.07
N SER A 81 -0.33 -14.28 -8.27
CA SER A 81 -1.50 -13.45 -7.95
C SER A 81 -2.30 -13.15 -9.22
N ILE A 82 -3.63 -13.10 -9.12
CA ILE A 82 -4.49 -12.63 -10.19
C ILE A 82 -5.12 -11.32 -9.74
N VAL A 83 -4.74 -10.20 -10.36
CA VAL A 83 -5.18 -8.88 -9.92
C VAL A 83 -5.82 -8.07 -11.01
N ARG A 84 -6.70 -7.14 -10.64
CA ARG A 84 -7.33 -6.24 -11.62
C ARG A 84 -6.32 -5.18 -12.07
N VAL A 85 -6.28 -4.88 -13.36
CA VAL A 85 -5.31 -3.92 -13.93
C VAL A 85 -5.39 -2.51 -13.32
N ASP A 86 -6.56 -2.10 -12.80
CA ASP A 86 -6.76 -0.78 -12.21
C ASP A 86 -6.15 -0.62 -10.81
N VAL A 87 -5.69 -1.71 -10.20
CA VAL A 87 -4.94 -1.68 -8.93
C VAL A 87 -3.45 -1.99 -9.11
N VAL A 88 -2.98 -2.04 -10.37
CA VAL A 88 -1.59 -2.32 -10.74
C VAL A 88 -0.92 -1.04 -11.19
N THR A 89 0.29 -0.78 -10.71
CA THR A 89 1.11 0.37 -11.12
C THR A 89 2.51 -0.08 -11.51
N PRO A 90 3.03 0.31 -12.69
CA PRO A 90 4.42 0.06 -13.05
C PRO A 90 5.40 0.68 -12.06
N ILE A 91 6.49 -0.03 -11.79
CA ILE A 91 7.63 0.49 -11.02
C ILE A 91 8.86 0.58 -11.92
N THR A 92 9.82 1.41 -11.53
CA THR A 92 11.08 1.58 -12.26
C THR A 92 12.03 0.41 -12.02
N ASP A 93 12.92 0.15 -12.97
CA ASP A 93 13.86 -0.98 -12.92
C ASP A 93 14.86 -0.92 -11.75
N ASP A 94 15.11 0.26 -11.21
CA ASP A 94 15.98 0.49 -10.06
C ASP A 94 15.28 0.31 -8.70
N MET A 95 13.94 0.25 -8.67
CA MET A 95 13.19 0.10 -7.41
C MET A 95 13.20 -1.37 -6.96
N PRO A 96 13.77 -1.73 -5.80
CA PRO A 96 13.70 -3.09 -5.28
C PRO A 96 12.26 -3.47 -4.95
N PHE A 97 11.86 -4.72 -5.22
CA PHE A 97 10.49 -5.19 -4.95
C PHE A 97 10.09 -5.04 -3.48
N VAL A 98 11.01 -5.28 -2.55
CA VAL A 98 10.78 -5.07 -1.11
C VAL A 98 10.45 -3.62 -0.76
N GLN A 99 10.95 -2.64 -1.52
CA GLN A 99 10.60 -1.23 -1.33
C GLN A 99 9.27 -0.89 -2.00
N ALA A 100 9.02 -1.48 -3.17
CA ALA A 100 7.77 -1.27 -3.89
C ALA A 100 6.57 -1.81 -3.09
N ALA A 101 6.70 -3.00 -2.50
CA ALA A 101 5.62 -3.68 -1.80
C ALA A 101 5.10 -2.98 -0.54
N VAL A 102 5.88 -2.09 0.07
CA VAL A 102 5.47 -1.35 1.29
C VAL A 102 4.71 -0.05 0.97
N ILE A 103 4.58 0.32 -0.30
CA ILE A 103 3.94 1.56 -0.74
C ILE A 103 2.40 1.47 -0.82
N PRO A 104 1.80 0.43 -1.45
CA PRO A 104 0.42 0.53 -1.90
C PRO A 104 -0.60 0.72 -0.75
N PRO A 105 -0.64 -0.13 0.29
CA PRO A 105 -1.68 0.00 1.32
C PRO A 105 -1.58 1.25 2.20
N PRO A 106 -0.39 1.65 2.70
CA PRO A 106 -0.26 2.90 3.42
C PRO A 106 -0.71 4.08 2.56
N LEU A 107 -0.28 4.13 1.29
CA LEU A 107 -0.64 5.23 0.39
C LEU A 107 -2.15 5.28 0.12
N THR A 108 -2.80 4.15 -0.18
CA THR A 108 -4.25 4.13 -0.43
C THR A 108 -5.05 4.46 0.82
N THR A 109 -4.61 4.00 1.99
CA THR A 109 -5.24 4.30 3.28
C THR A 109 -5.12 5.78 3.62
N ASP A 110 -3.94 6.34 3.40
CA ASP A 110 -3.68 7.76 3.63
C ASP A 110 -4.48 8.64 2.68
N ALA A 111 -4.51 8.29 1.38
CA ALA A 111 -5.30 8.98 0.38
C ALA A 111 -6.81 8.92 0.68
N ALA A 112 -7.33 7.79 1.16
CA ALA A 112 -8.72 7.68 1.59
C ALA A 112 -9.02 8.62 2.76
N GLY A 113 -8.23 8.58 3.83
CA GLY A 113 -8.47 9.43 5.01
C GLY A 113 -8.24 10.93 4.75
N LEU A 114 -7.27 11.28 3.91
CA LEU A 114 -6.90 12.66 3.65
C LEU A 114 -7.72 13.29 2.52
N ASN A 115 -7.99 12.58 1.43
CA ASN A 115 -8.49 13.19 0.20
C ASN A 115 -9.92 12.78 -0.19
N GLN A 116 -10.44 11.67 0.36
CA GLN A 116 -11.78 11.22 -0.03
C GLN A 116 -12.86 12.10 0.64
N LYS A 117 -13.88 12.46 -0.15
CA LYS A 117 -15.07 13.17 0.34
C LYS A 117 -15.69 12.43 1.52
N GLY A 118 -16.04 13.19 2.56
CA GLY A 118 -16.61 12.65 3.81
C GLY A 118 -15.57 12.30 4.88
N TYR A 119 -14.28 12.37 4.56
CA TYR A 119 -13.19 12.38 5.55
C TYR A 119 -12.61 13.79 5.65
N LEU A 120 -11.28 13.96 5.57
CA LEU A 120 -10.66 15.27 5.67
C LEU A 120 -10.82 16.13 4.40
N ASP A 121 -11.12 15.50 3.25
CA ASP A 121 -11.44 16.15 1.96
C ASP A 121 -10.38 17.17 1.51
N LEU A 122 -9.10 16.86 1.75
CA LEU A 122 -7.97 17.68 1.32
C LEU A 122 -7.78 17.60 -0.21
N PRO A 123 -7.29 18.67 -0.85
CA PRO A 123 -6.93 18.64 -2.26
C PRO A 123 -5.87 17.58 -2.56
N LEU A 124 -5.99 16.94 -3.71
CA LEU A 124 -5.00 15.98 -4.19
C LEU A 124 -3.62 16.67 -4.34
N PRO A 125 -2.54 15.98 -3.96
CA PRO A 125 -1.20 16.54 -4.10
C PRO A 125 -0.84 16.70 -5.59
N LYS A 126 -0.04 17.72 -5.91
CA LYS A 126 0.46 17.92 -7.28
C LYS A 126 1.58 16.95 -7.66
N THR A 127 2.17 16.26 -6.68
CA THR A 127 3.27 15.31 -6.84
C THR A 127 3.01 14.04 -6.04
N PRO A 128 3.34 12.84 -6.56
CA PRO A 128 3.07 11.57 -5.87
C PRO A 128 3.90 11.45 -4.58
N PRO A 129 3.26 11.40 -3.40
CA PRO A 129 3.94 11.30 -2.12
C PRO A 129 4.15 9.84 -1.71
N ARG A 130 5.19 9.60 -0.90
CA ARG A 130 5.60 8.25 -0.45
C ARG A 130 5.16 7.90 0.99
N SER A 131 4.40 8.77 1.67
CA SER A 131 3.88 8.55 3.03
C SER A 131 2.76 9.54 3.39
N ARG A 132 1.95 9.27 4.44
CA ARG A 132 0.93 10.20 4.98
C ARG A 132 1.44 11.61 5.21
N VAL A 133 2.58 11.71 5.88
CA VAL A 133 3.20 12.99 6.21
C VAL A 133 3.56 13.73 4.94
N ARG A 134 4.23 13.06 4.00
CA ARG A 134 4.57 13.66 2.71
C ARG A 134 3.34 13.96 1.86
N LEU A 135 2.26 13.19 2.01
CA LEU A 135 0.99 13.43 1.31
C LEU A 135 0.34 14.70 1.82
N ALA A 136 0.22 14.87 3.14
CA ALA A 136 -0.31 16.08 3.74
C ALA A 136 0.58 17.31 3.42
N VAL A 137 1.91 17.17 3.51
CA VAL A 137 2.87 18.24 3.13
C VAL A 137 2.74 18.57 1.64
N ALA A 138 2.68 17.59 0.74
CA ALA A 138 2.55 17.80 -0.70
C ALA A 138 1.19 18.36 -1.12
N SER A 139 0.15 18.15 -0.30
CA SER A 139 -1.14 18.83 -0.43
C SER A 139 -1.12 20.29 0.07
N GLY A 140 0.02 20.78 0.58
CA GLY A 140 0.24 22.17 0.98
C GLY A 140 -0.05 22.48 2.45
N PHE A 141 -0.20 21.46 3.30
CA PHE A 141 -0.58 21.65 4.71
C PHE A 141 0.62 21.64 5.65
N GLY A 142 0.55 22.45 6.70
CA GLY A 142 1.44 22.36 7.85
C GLY A 142 1.12 21.10 8.66
N VAL A 143 2.08 20.18 8.78
CA VAL A 143 1.90 18.94 9.52
C VAL A 143 2.47 19.07 10.93
N VAL A 144 1.66 18.72 11.92
CA VAL A 144 2.06 18.52 13.32
C VAL A 144 1.81 17.06 13.67
N THR A 145 2.79 16.40 14.27
CA THR A 145 2.66 15.00 14.66
C THR A 145 3.13 14.76 16.08
N THR A 146 2.73 13.62 16.63
CA THR A 146 3.38 13.05 17.81
C THR A 146 4.26 11.87 17.43
N ALA A 147 5.37 11.68 18.14
CA ALA A 147 6.30 10.57 17.96
C ALA A 147 7.10 10.33 19.24
N SER A 148 7.78 9.19 19.37
CA SER A 148 8.82 9.05 20.40
C SER A 148 10.01 9.95 20.05
N THR A 149 10.75 10.42 21.06
CA THR A 149 11.88 11.35 20.88
C THR A 149 12.92 10.84 19.88
N ARG A 150 13.20 9.53 19.89
CA ARG A 150 14.11 8.89 18.94
C ARG A 150 13.70 9.03 17.46
N ASN A 151 12.42 9.27 17.18
CA ASN A 151 11.87 9.39 15.83
C ASN A 151 11.68 10.85 15.38
N PHE A 152 12.03 11.84 16.20
CA PHE A 152 11.84 13.25 15.86
C PHE A 152 12.60 13.66 14.59
N GLY A 153 13.83 13.18 14.41
CA GLY A 153 14.63 13.42 13.21
C GLY A 153 13.92 12.91 11.96
N VAL A 154 13.42 11.67 11.99
CA VAL A 154 12.66 11.06 10.89
C VAL A 154 11.42 11.88 10.55
N CYS A 155 10.66 12.34 11.54
CA CYS A 155 9.49 13.19 11.29
C CYS A 155 9.88 14.53 10.66
N SER A 156 10.99 15.12 11.09
CA SER A 156 11.50 16.39 10.55
C SER A 156 11.94 16.23 9.09
N ASP A 157 12.65 15.15 8.76
CA ASP A 157 13.09 14.82 7.39
C ASP A 157 11.91 14.56 6.43
N LEU A 158 10.73 14.25 6.97
CA LEU A 158 9.50 14.09 6.21
C LEU A 158 8.75 15.42 5.98
N GLY A 159 9.22 16.53 6.56
CA GLY A 159 8.63 17.86 6.42
C GLY A 159 7.62 18.24 7.49
N VAL A 160 7.61 17.56 8.64
CA VAL A 160 6.76 17.93 9.79
C VAL A 160 7.27 19.23 10.41
N GLN A 161 6.35 20.19 10.64
CA GLN A 161 6.68 21.49 11.22
C GLN A 161 6.88 21.42 12.74
N HIS A 162 6.06 20.60 13.42
CA HIS A 162 6.15 20.41 14.86
C HIS A 162 5.98 18.94 15.24
N VAL A 163 6.93 18.41 16.01
CA VAL A 163 6.88 17.05 16.57
C VAL A 163 6.81 17.16 18.08
N ARG A 164 5.83 16.47 18.71
CA ARG A 164 5.75 16.37 20.17
C ARG A 164 5.81 14.92 20.64
N SER A 165 6.46 14.70 21.78
CA SER A 165 6.34 13.43 22.47
C SER A 165 5.02 13.42 23.23
N LEU A 166 4.30 12.30 23.21
CA LEU A 166 3.10 12.12 24.03
C LEU A 166 3.43 12.00 25.54
N GLY A 167 4.71 12.00 25.90
CA GLY A 167 5.17 11.75 27.26
C GLY A 167 4.97 10.29 27.64
N SER A 168 5.99 9.64 28.20
CA SER A 168 5.71 8.55 29.11
C SER A 168 4.97 9.16 30.29
N VAL A 169 3.79 8.64 30.64
CA VAL A 169 3.28 8.84 32.00
C VAL A 169 4.38 8.31 32.91
N SER A 170 5.10 9.19 33.59
CA SER A 170 5.97 8.78 34.70
C SER A 170 5.03 8.15 35.71
N SER A 171 5.08 6.83 35.85
CA SER A 171 4.48 6.12 36.97
C SER A 171 5.14 6.66 38.24
N GLY A 172 4.46 7.59 38.90
CA GLY A 172 4.70 7.93 40.29
C GLY A 172 4.11 6.87 41.22
#